data_AF-A0A9N8WM03-F1
#
_entry.id   AF-A0A9N8WM03-F1
#
_cell.length_a   1.000
_cell.length_b   1.000
_cell.length_c   1.000
_cell.angle_alpha   90.00
_cell.angle_beta   90.00
_cell.angle_gamma   90.00
#
_symmetry.space_group_name_H-M   'P 1'
#
loop_
_entity.id
_entity.type
_entity.pdbx_description
1 polymer ?
#
loop_
_entity_poly.entity_id
_entity_poly.type
_entity_poly.pdbx_seq_one_letter_code
_entity_poly.pdbx_strand_id
1 'polypeptide(L)'
;MSTSMDPSEIDQIVNVRVAAELRRIQELDDEIFSRAEAQVRQEYPDSGVNSVVVERDIEELIGRIERKYDNKGSAGVAEQRRAVIECYRQNKNRTLDCWYAAFEFREHVNKLSQEYVAGTNKS
;
A
#
# COMPACT_ATOMS: atom_id res chain seq x y z
N MET A 1 10.54 -45.51 39.46
CA MET A 1 11.10 -45.62 38.09
C MET A 1 10.57 -44.45 37.31
N SER A 2 11.41 -43.46 37.03
CA SER A 2 11.03 -42.28 36.25
C SER A 2 11.28 -42.57 34.78
N THR A 3 10.23 -42.89 34.02
CA THR A 3 10.29 -42.93 32.56
C THR A 3 10.29 -41.50 32.04
N SER A 4 11.48 -40.93 31.83
CA SER A 4 11.63 -39.72 31.03
C SER A 4 11.42 -40.09 29.57
N MET A 5 10.37 -39.56 28.91
CA MET A 5 10.19 -39.68 27.46
C MET A 5 11.39 -39.08 26.73
N ASP A 6 11.85 -39.75 25.69
CA ASP A 6 12.95 -39.32 24.85
C ASP A 6 12.51 -38.07 24.05
N PRO A 7 13.34 -36.99 23.95
CA PRO A 7 13.00 -35.81 23.16
C PRO A 7 12.50 -36.11 21.73
N SER A 8 13.02 -37.14 21.07
CA SER A 8 12.55 -37.57 19.74
C SER A 8 11.10 -38.09 19.75
N GLU A 9 10.66 -38.77 20.81
CA GLU A 9 9.28 -39.23 20.95
C GLU A 9 8.32 -38.04 21.13
N ILE A 10 8.77 -37.01 21.85
CA ILE A 10 8.02 -35.76 22.03
C ILE A 10 7.85 -35.05 20.68
N ASP A 11 8.94 -34.91 19.91
CA ASP A 11 8.89 -34.27 18.59
C ASP A 11 7.95 -35.00 17.61
N GLN A 12 7.95 -36.34 17.63
CA GLN A 12 7.01 -37.13 16.81
C GLN A 12 5.56 -36.85 17.18
N ILE A 13 5.25 -36.80 18.48
CA ILE A 13 3.88 -36.50 18.96
C ILE A 13 3.47 -35.08 18.57
N VAL A 14 4.38 -34.11 18.71
CA VAL A 14 4.14 -32.72 18.30
C VAL A 14 3.84 -32.64 16.81
N ASN A 15 4.68 -33.26 15.96
CA ASN A 15 4.49 -33.25 14.51
C ASN A 15 3.17 -33.88 14.06
N VAL A 16 2.78 -35.00 14.67
CA VAL A 16 1.50 -35.66 14.37
C VAL A 16 0.32 -34.76 14.74
N ARG A 17 0.37 -34.11 15.89
CA ARG A 17 -0.70 -33.19 16.33
C ARG A 17 -0.77 -31.95 15.45
N VAL A 18 0.37 -31.34 15.15
CA VAL A 18 0.43 -30.17 14.25
C VAL A 18 -0.11 -30.53 12.86
N ALA A 19 0.28 -31.68 12.31
CA ALA A 19 -0.24 -32.13 11.01
C ALA A 19 -1.75 -32.46 11.03
N ALA A 20 -2.30 -32.88 12.16
CA ALA A 20 -3.74 -33.08 12.32
C ALA A 20 -4.49 -31.73 12.39
N GLU A 21 -3.97 -30.77 13.18
CA GLU A 21 -4.57 -29.44 13.29
C GLU A 21 -4.46 -28.64 11.99
N LEU A 22 -3.33 -28.72 11.28
CA LEU A 22 -3.19 -28.07 9.97
C LEU A 22 -4.22 -28.59 8.97
N ARG A 23 -4.49 -29.91 8.95
CA ARG A 23 -5.54 -30.49 8.10
C ARG A 23 -6.93 -29.99 8.48
N ARG A 24 -7.23 -29.94 9.78
CA ARG A 24 -8.50 -29.41 10.29
C ARG A 24 -8.70 -27.94 9.89
N ILE A 25 -7.65 -27.13 9.96
CA ILE A 25 -7.69 -25.71 9.55
C ILE A 25 -7.96 -25.61 8.04
N GLN A 26 -7.27 -26.40 7.22
CA GLN A 26 -7.47 -26.41 5.77
C GLN A 26 -8.90 -26.79 5.38
N GLU A 27 -9.46 -27.84 6.00
CA GLU A 27 -10.85 -28.24 5.76
C GLU A 27 -11.85 -27.13 6.14
N LEU A 28 -11.58 -26.43 7.24
CA LEU A 28 -12.42 -25.31 7.68
C LEU A 28 -12.31 -24.11 6.73
N ASP A 29 -11.09 -23.79 6.29
CA ASP A 29 -10.84 -22.72 5.33
C ASP A 29 -11.58 -23.02 4.02
N ASP A 30 -11.45 -24.24 3.47
CA ASP A 30 -12.15 -24.66 2.26
C ASP A 30 -13.68 -24.54 2.39
N GLU A 31 -14.23 -24.90 3.55
CA GLU A 31 -15.66 -24.74 3.82
C GLU A 31 -16.07 -23.25 3.86
N ILE A 32 -15.29 -22.41 4.54
CA ILE A 32 -15.54 -20.96 4.62
C ILE A 32 -15.46 -20.33 3.24
N PHE A 33 -14.44 -20.65 2.45
CA PHE A 33 -14.27 -20.15 1.09
C PHE A 33 -15.45 -20.57 0.22
N SER A 34 -15.84 -21.85 0.24
CA SER A 34 -16.99 -22.34 -0.53
C SER A 34 -18.29 -21.63 -0.17
N ARG A 35 -18.52 -21.39 1.14
CA ARG A 35 -19.69 -20.62 1.60
C ARG A 35 -19.65 -19.17 1.14
N ALA A 36 -18.50 -18.51 1.21
CA ALA A 36 -18.34 -17.13 0.77
C ALA A 36 -18.58 -17.00 -0.75
N GLU A 37 -18.03 -17.91 -1.54
CA GLU A 37 -18.27 -17.95 -2.99
C GLU A 37 -19.75 -18.17 -3.33
N ALA A 38 -20.43 -19.07 -2.61
CA ALA A 38 -21.86 -19.32 -2.79
C ALA A 38 -22.71 -18.08 -2.45
N GLN A 39 -22.37 -17.37 -1.37
CA GLN A 39 -23.04 -16.12 -0.97
C GLN A 39 -22.87 -15.03 -2.03
N VAL A 40 -21.64 -14.80 -2.50
CA VAL A 40 -21.34 -13.81 -3.56
C VAL A 40 -22.10 -14.15 -4.84
N ARG A 41 -22.14 -15.44 -5.23
CA ARG A 41 -22.88 -15.90 -6.41
C ARG A 41 -24.40 -15.74 -6.24
N GLN A 42 -24.93 -15.90 -5.03
CA GLN A 42 -26.35 -15.70 -4.75
C GLN A 42 -26.73 -14.21 -4.78
N GLU A 43 -25.89 -13.35 -4.20
CA GLU A 43 -26.14 -11.91 -4.15
C GLU A 43 -25.96 -11.25 -5.52
N TYR A 44 -25.08 -11.81 -6.36
CA TYR A 44 -24.83 -11.34 -7.71
C TYR A 44 -24.83 -12.48 -8.74
N PRO A 45 -26.00 -13.01 -9.13
CA PRO A 45 -26.10 -14.16 -10.04
C PRO A 45 -25.70 -13.83 -11.48
N ASP A 46 -25.75 -12.56 -11.87
CA ASP A 46 -25.54 -12.06 -13.25
C ASP A 46 -24.27 -11.20 -13.42
N SER A 47 -23.51 -10.98 -12.35
CA SER A 47 -22.39 -10.03 -12.37
C SER A 47 -21.14 -10.55 -13.07
N GLY A 48 -21.12 -11.82 -13.49
CA GLY A 48 -19.97 -12.40 -14.17
C GLY A 48 -18.66 -12.12 -13.43
N VAL A 49 -18.67 -12.17 -12.08
CA VAL A 49 -17.49 -11.96 -11.23
C VAL A 49 -16.50 -13.09 -11.51
N ASN A 50 -15.77 -12.94 -12.60
CA ASN A 50 -14.59 -13.70 -12.93
C ASN A 50 -13.40 -12.91 -12.39
N SER A 51 -12.40 -13.60 -11.81
CA SER A 51 -11.14 -12.98 -11.36
C SER A 51 -10.58 -12.00 -12.40
N VAL A 52 -10.73 -12.34 -13.68
CA VAL A 52 -10.31 -11.53 -14.84
C VAL A 52 -11.03 -10.17 -14.93
N VAL A 53 -12.32 -10.09 -14.58
CA VAL A 53 -13.08 -8.82 -14.60
C VAL A 53 -12.64 -7.93 -13.45
N VAL A 54 -12.41 -8.51 -12.27
CA VAL A 54 -11.92 -7.77 -11.09
C VAL A 54 -10.49 -7.26 -11.33
N GLU A 55 -9.60 -8.08 -11.89
CA GLU A 55 -8.25 -7.67 -12.26
C GLU A 55 -8.27 -6.51 -13.27
N ARG A 56 -9.12 -6.60 -14.31
CA ARG A 56 -9.28 -5.52 -15.29
C ARG A 56 -9.77 -4.23 -14.63
N ASP A 57 -10.74 -4.33 -13.73
CA ASP A 57 -11.30 -3.16 -13.05
C ASP A 57 -10.28 -2.53 -12.07
N ILE A 58 -9.42 -3.35 -11.45
CA ILE A 58 -8.27 -2.89 -10.65
C ILE A 58 -7.24 -2.17 -11.53
N GLU A 59 -6.85 -2.76 -12.67
CA GLU A 59 -5.91 -2.14 -13.61
C GLU A 59 -6.44 -0.81 -14.14
N GLU A 60 -7.73 -0.74 -14.45
CA GLU A 60 -8.35 0.50 -14.91
C GLU A 60 -8.34 1.56 -13.80
N LEU A 61 -8.64 1.17 -12.56
CA LEU A 61 -8.59 2.05 -11.40
C LEU A 61 -7.18 2.57 -11.14
N ILE A 62 -6.17 1.70 -11.19
CA ILE A 62 -4.75 2.07 -11.09
C ILE A 62 -4.40 3.09 -12.18
N GLY A 63 -4.77 2.82 -13.44
CA GLY A 63 -4.52 3.74 -14.54
C GLY A 63 -5.22 5.10 -14.38
N ARG A 64 -6.44 5.13 -13.81
CA ARG A 64 -7.13 6.39 -13.51
C ARG A 64 -6.43 7.18 -12.40
N ILE A 65 -5.95 6.50 -11.36
CA ILE A 65 -5.17 7.10 -10.26
C ILE A 65 -3.85 7.63 -10.81
N GLU A 66 -3.09 6.83 -11.54
CA GLU A 66 -1.83 7.25 -12.14
C GLU A 66 -2.01 8.48 -13.03
N ARG A 67 -3.03 8.51 -13.90
CA ARG A 67 -3.33 9.70 -14.72
C ARG A 67 -3.75 10.92 -13.90
N LYS A 68 -4.46 10.72 -12.79
CA LYS A 68 -4.94 11.80 -11.91
C LYS A 68 -3.83 12.38 -11.04
N TYR A 69 -2.86 11.56 -10.66
CA TYR A 69 -1.73 11.93 -9.81
C TYR A 69 -0.39 11.95 -10.57
N ASP A 70 -0.42 11.91 -11.91
CA ASP A 70 0.77 11.96 -12.75
C ASP A 70 1.51 13.26 -12.44
N ASN A 71 2.65 13.08 -11.79
CA ASN A 71 3.22 13.99 -10.80
C ASN A 71 4.01 15.12 -11.47
N LYS A 72 3.52 15.65 -12.59
CA LYS A 72 4.21 16.67 -13.39
C LYS A 72 4.43 17.96 -12.60
N GLY A 73 3.57 18.25 -11.62
CA GLY A 73 3.75 19.37 -10.68
C GLY A 73 4.77 19.11 -9.56
N SER A 74 5.01 17.84 -9.17
CA SER A 74 5.91 17.53 -8.06
C SER A 74 7.39 17.55 -8.45
N ALA A 75 7.71 17.34 -9.73
CA ALA A 75 9.08 17.42 -10.24
C ALA A 75 9.71 18.81 -10.01
N GLY A 76 8.96 19.89 -10.29
CA GLY A 76 9.42 21.26 -10.05
C GLY A 76 9.60 21.57 -8.55
N VAL A 77 8.69 21.08 -7.71
CA VAL A 77 8.80 21.23 -6.24
C VAL A 77 10.00 20.44 -5.69
N ALA A 78 10.28 19.25 -6.25
CA ALA A 78 11.42 18.43 -5.85
C ALA A 78 12.77 19.06 -6.22
N GLU A 79 12.84 19.77 -7.36
CA GLU A 79 14.01 20.57 -7.74
C GLU A 79 14.23 21.75 -6.78
N GLN A 80 13.20 22.55 -6.52
CA GLN A 80 13.31 23.68 -5.59
C GLN A 80 13.67 23.23 -4.17
N ARG A 81 13.10 22.10 -3.70
CA ARG A 81 13.49 21.48 -2.43
C ARG A 81 14.98 21.16 -2.37
N ARG A 82 15.55 20.61 -3.46
CA ARG A 82 16.98 20.31 -3.53
C ARG A 82 17.82 21.58 -3.45
N ALA A 83 17.41 22.66 -4.11
CA ALA A 83 18.09 23.96 -4.05
C ALA A 83 18.15 24.54 -2.63
N VAL A 84 17.06 24.45 -1.86
CA VAL A 84 17.03 24.88 -0.45
C VAL A 84 18.00 24.07 0.41
N ILE A 85 17.96 22.73 0.26
CA ILE A 85 18.84 21.83 1.01
C ILE A 85 20.31 22.12 0.70
N GLU A 86 20.64 22.31 -0.59
CA GLU A 86 22.00 22.59 -1.00
C GLU A 86 22.50 23.95 -0.48
N CYS A 87 21.66 24.98 -0.53
CA CYS A 87 22.01 26.28 0.03
C CYS A 87 22.35 26.18 1.53
N TYR A 88 21.52 25.49 2.32
CA TYR A 88 21.78 25.34 3.75
C TYR A 88 23.01 24.48 4.05
N ARG A 89 23.31 23.49 3.20
CA ARG A 89 24.54 22.69 3.31
C ARG A 89 25.79 23.52 3.08
N GLN A 90 25.76 24.44 2.13
CA GLN A 90 26.87 25.34 1.82
C GLN A 90 27.00 26.48 2.85
N ASN A 91 25.87 26.97 3.38
CA ASN A 91 25.83 28.15 4.26
C ASN A 91 25.46 27.80 5.71
N LYS A 92 26.18 26.84 6.33
CA LYS A 92 25.85 26.30 7.67
C LYS A 92 25.79 27.35 8.78
N ASN A 93 26.67 28.36 8.73
CA ASN A 93 26.75 29.43 9.73
C ASN A 93 26.09 30.74 9.26
N ARG A 94 25.55 30.75 8.04
CA ARG A 94 24.91 31.92 7.40
C ARG A 94 23.59 31.52 6.76
N THR A 95 22.76 30.80 7.51
CA THR A 95 21.50 30.23 7.03
C THR A 95 20.53 31.28 6.49
N LEU A 96 20.61 32.52 6.97
CA LEU A 96 19.80 33.63 6.48
C LEU A 96 20.08 34.00 5.01
N ASP A 97 21.25 33.67 4.46
CA ASP A 97 21.56 33.91 3.04
C ASP A 97 20.70 33.05 2.10
N CYS A 98 20.13 31.95 2.61
CA CYS A 98 19.29 31.03 1.84
C CYS A 98 17.82 31.47 1.71
N TRP A 99 17.50 32.70 2.11
CA TRP A 99 16.13 33.23 2.07
C TRP A 99 15.50 33.17 0.67
N TYR A 100 16.29 33.41 -0.39
CA TYR A 100 15.80 33.42 -1.76
C TYR A 100 15.41 32.00 -2.23
N ALA A 101 16.23 30.99 -1.95
CA ALA A 101 15.90 29.60 -2.26
C ALA A 101 14.64 29.15 -1.50
N ALA A 102 14.48 29.55 -0.23
CA ALA A 102 13.28 29.26 0.55
C ALA A 102 12.03 29.99 0.02
N PHE A 103 12.19 31.22 -0.48
CA PHE A 103 11.12 31.98 -1.12
C PHE A 103 10.62 31.27 -2.39
N GLU A 104 11.51 30.92 -3.31
CA GLU A 104 11.16 30.22 -4.55
C GLU A 104 10.47 28.88 -4.28
N PHE A 105 10.98 28.10 -3.33
CA PHE A 105 10.32 26.86 -2.92
C PHE A 105 8.89 27.09 -2.42
N ARG A 106 8.67 28.14 -1.61
CA ARG A 106 7.34 28.51 -1.12
C ARG A 106 6.39 28.90 -2.25
N GLU A 107 6.83 29.71 -3.21
CA GLU A 107 6.02 30.11 -4.36
C GLU A 107 5.60 28.90 -5.21
N HIS A 108 6.53 27.98 -5.47
CA HIS A 108 6.25 26.75 -6.20
C HIS A 108 5.25 25.84 -5.47
N VAL A 109 5.37 25.69 -4.14
CA VAL A 109 4.41 24.92 -3.33
C VAL A 109 3.05 25.61 -3.30
N ASN A 110 2.99 26.93 -3.15
CA ASN A 110 1.75 27.68 -3.15
C ASN A 110 0.98 27.52 -4.46
N LYS A 111 1.68 27.61 -5.59
CA LYS A 111 1.07 27.40 -6.91
C LYS A 111 0.49 25.98 -7.04
N LEU A 112 1.26 24.96 -6.67
CA LEU A 112 0.80 23.57 -6.73
C LEU A 112 -0.40 23.32 -5.80
N SER A 113 -0.37 23.92 -4.60
CA SER A 113 -1.46 23.85 -3.63
C SER A 113 -2.75 24.49 -4.18
N GLN A 114 -2.64 25.66 -4.80
CA GLN A 114 -3.79 26.33 -5.42
C GLN A 114 -4.37 25.52 -6.59
N GLU A 115 -3.53 24.97 -7.45
CA GLU A 115 -3.95 24.08 -8.55
C GLU A 115 -4.66 22.84 -8.01
N TYR A 116 -4.13 22.23 -6.95
CA TYR A 116 -4.74 21.07 -6.29
C TYR A 116 -6.12 21.40 -5.71
N VAL A 117 -6.23 22.47 -4.93
CA VAL A 117 -7.49 22.90 -4.30
C VAL A 117 -8.54 23.30 -5.35
N ALA A 118 -8.12 23.98 -6.42
CA ALA A 118 -9.01 24.32 -7.53
C ALA A 118 -9.50 23.08 -8.28
N GLY A 119 -8.64 22.06 -8.44
CA GLY A 119 -9.00 20.77 -9.01
C GLY A 119 -10.00 19.99 -8.15
N THR A 120 -9.87 20.03 -6.83
CA THR A 120 -10.79 19.34 -5.91
C THR A 120 -12.17 20.01 -5.81
N ASN A 121 -12.27 21.33 -5.99
CA ASN A 121 -13.55 22.05 -5.95
C ASN A 121 -14.35 21.99 -7.27
N LYS A 122 -13.76 21.44 -8.34
CA LYS A 122 -14.38 21.36 -9.68
C LYS A 122 -14.99 19.98 -9.98
N SER A 123 -15.07 19.10 -8.98
CA SER A 123 -15.60 17.74 -9.04
C SER A 123 -16.76 17.58 -8.06
#